data_AF-A0A556UA73-F1
#
_entry.id   AF-A0A556UA73-F1
#
_cell.length_a   1.000
_cell.length_b   1.000
_cell.length_c   1.000
_cell.angle_alpha   90.00
_cell.angle_beta   90.00
_cell.angle_gamma   90.00
#
_symmetry.space_group_name_H-M   'P 1'
#
loop_
_entity.id
_entity.type
_entity.pdbx_description
1 polymer ?
#
loop_
_entity_poly.entity_id
_entity_poly.type
_entity_poly.pdbx_seq_one_letter_code
_entity_poly.pdbx_strand_id
1 'polypeptide(L)'
;MMNVKGFVKVVSSVVVGMSLMGVASTAQAASFEAPKLGIAQEMPTNPSIQKGEKIFVTIKDTKKQTVAVYNKDAKKTSKTVKMGSTYTAKDVKKVHGKKIVKINKSQWLSTKDVVKD
;
A
#
# COMPACT_ATOMS: atom_id res chain seq x y z
N MET A 1 20.74 34.35 32.83
CA MET A 1 20.92 33.99 34.26
C MET A 1 19.55 33.83 34.89
N MET A 2 19.42 32.88 35.82
CA MET A 2 18.20 32.25 36.32
C MET A 2 17.00 33.18 36.63
N ASN A 3 15.82 32.76 36.18
CA ASN A 3 14.54 33.20 36.72
C ASN A 3 13.94 32.06 37.55
N VAL A 4 14.18 32.08 38.86
CA VAL A 4 13.50 31.22 39.83
C VAL A 4 13.30 32.06 41.10
N LYS A 5 12.05 32.40 41.42
CA LYS A 5 11.67 32.95 42.74
C LYS A 5 10.19 32.66 43.02
N GLY A 6 9.94 31.86 44.05
CA GLY A 6 8.63 31.55 44.63
C GLY A 6 8.29 30.05 44.59
N PHE A 7 8.91 29.19 45.40
CA PHE A 7 8.46 28.86 46.78
C PHE A 7 6.94 28.67 46.87
N VAL A 8 6.46 27.46 46.62
CA VAL A 8 6.07 26.44 47.63
C VAL A 8 4.75 26.80 48.35
N LYS A 9 3.68 26.09 47.98
CA LYS A 9 2.51 25.86 48.84
C LYS A 9 2.48 24.36 49.21
N VAL A 10 3.24 24.02 50.26
CA VAL A 10 2.89 22.96 51.22
C VAL A 10 1.59 23.46 51.89
N VAL A 11 0.55 22.67 52.10
CA VAL A 11 0.18 21.80 53.25
C VAL A 11 -1.26 21.31 52.87
N SER A 12 -1.84 20.17 53.20
CA SER A 12 -1.67 19.21 54.28
C SER A 12 -2.44 17.92 53.91
N SER A 13 -2.01 16.83 54.56
CA SER A 13 -2.85 15.79 55.15
C SER A 13 -3.89 15.10 54.25
N VAL A 14 -3.63 13.83 53.92
CA VAL A 14 -4.34 12.72 54.57
C VAL A 14 -3.37 11.53 54.64
N VAL A 15 -2.91 11.21 55.85
CA VAL A 15 -2.43 9.87 56.20
C VAL A 15 -3.67 9.10 56.63
N VAL A 16 -4.15 8.19 55.78
CA VAL A 16 -5.15 7.18 56.17
C VAL A 16 -4.44 5.84 56.20
N GLY A 17 -4.63 5.17 57.33
CA GLY A 17 -3.72 4.17 57.87
C GLY A 17 -3.49 2.95 57.00
N MET A 18 -2.25 2.48 57.04
CA MET A 18 -1.91 1.10 56.76
C MET A 18 -2.59 0.21 57.81
N SER A 19 -3.78 -0.28 57.50
CA SER A 19 -4.24 -1.52 58.11
C SER A 19 -3.65 -2.67 57.31
N LEU A 20 -2.62 -3.28 57.88
CA LEU A 20 -2.09 -4.57 57.47
C LEU A 20 -3.19 -5.61 57.66
N MET A 21 -3.92 -5.91 56.58
CA MET A 21 -4.71 -7.13 56.48
C MET A 21 -4.13 -7.94 55.33
N GLY A 22 -3.42 -8.99 55.72
CA GLY A 22 -2.89 -9.98 54.80
C GLY A 22 -4.03 -10.59 54.00
N VAL A 23 -3.98 -10.39 52.70
CA VAL A 23 -4.72 -11.19 51.75
C VAL A 23 -3.66 -11.85 50.91
N ALA A 24 -3.65 -13.19 50.94
CA ALA A 24 -2.81 -14.00 50.10
C ALA A 24 -3.08 -13.63 48.63
N SER A 25 -2.22 -12.79 48.05
CA SER A 25 -2.26 -12.52 46.63
C SER A 25 -1.63 -13.73 45.94
N THR A 26 -2.50 -14.62 45.45
CA THR A 26 -2.13 -15.60 44.44
C THR A 26 -1.38 -14.86 43.33
N ALA A 27 -0.16 -15.28 43.05
CA ALA A 27 0.58 -14.79 41.89
C ALA A 27 -0.24 -15.10 40.65
N GLN A 28 -0.96 -14.10 40.14
CA GLN A 28 -1.62 -14.19 38.86
C GLN A 28 -0.53 -14.02 37.81
N ALA A 29 -0.13 -15.13 37.21
CA ALA A 29 0.68 -15.11 36.01
C ALA A 29 -0.08 -14.27 34.98
N ALA A 30 0.42 -13.08 34.70
CA ALA A 30 -0.07 -12.26 33.61
C ALA A 30 0.24 -13.02 32.32
N SER A 31 -0.73 -13.76 31.81
CA SER A 31 -0.69 -14.28 30.46
C SER A 31 -0.77 -13.08 29.53
N PHE A 32 0.37 -12.67 28.99
CA PHE A 32 0.42 -11.72 27.89
C PHE A 32 -0.19 -12.42 26.67
N GLU A 33 -1.47 -12.17 26.39
CA GLU A 33 -1.98 -12.43 25.05
C GLU A 33 -1.20 -11.54 24.09
N ALA A 34 -0.39 -12.14 23.22
CA ALA A 34 0.32 -11.41 22.18
C ALA A 34 -0.72 -10.63 21.35
N PRO A 35 -0.52 -9.32 21.12
CA PRO A 35 -1.41 -8.53 20.30
C PRO A 35 -1.57 -9.21 18.94
N LYS A 36 -2.81 -9.52 18.59
CA LYS A 36 -3.15 -10.13 17.30
C LYS A 36 -2.64 -9.18 16.22
N LEU A 37 -1.69 -9.63 15.40
CA LEU A 37 -1.18 -8.83 14.29
C LEU A 37 -2.38 -8.41 13.44
N GLY A 38 -2.53 -7.10 13.24
CA GLY A 38 -3.63 -6.54 12.45
C GLY A 38 -3.72 -7.22 11.10
N ILE A 39 -4.95 -7.39 10.60
CA ILE A 39 -5.19 -7.94 9.26
C ILE A 39 -4.32 -7.21 8.24
N ALA A 40 -3.61 -7.98 7.42
CA ALA A 40 -2.85 -7.42 6.31
C ALA A 40 -3.82 -6.62 5.42
N GLN A 41 -3.54 -5.34 5.19
CA GLN A 41 -4.28 -4.55 4.22
C GLN A 41 -4.16 -5.24 2.85
N GLU A 42 -5.27 -5.74 2.32
CA GLU A 42 -5.34 -6.15 0.93
C GLU A 42 -5.15 -4.89 0.07
N MET A 43 -3.96 -4.72 -0.49
CA MET A 43 -3.75 -3.75 -1.55
C MET A 43 -4.73 -4.08 -2.68
N PRO A 44 -5.39 -3.07 -3.30
CA PRO A 44 -6.27 -3.32 -4.43
C PRO A 44 -5.49 -4.09 -5.49
N THR A 45 -5.89 -5.34 -5.76
CA THR A 45 -5.18 -6.28 -6.65
C THR A 45 -5.18 -5.87 -8.12
N ASN A 46 -5.64 -4.65 -8.42
CA ASN A 46 -5.59 -4.07 -9.75
C ASN A 46 -5.62 -2.54 -9.62
N PRO A 47 -4.47 -1.85 -9.52
CA PRO A 47 -4.46 -0.40 -9.56
C PRO A 47 -4.99 0.01 -10.94
N SER A 48 -6.25 0.47 -11.01
CA SER A 48 -6.88 0.79 -12.29
C SER A 48 -6.10 1.92 -12.93
N ILE A 49 -5.38 1.62 -14.01
CA ILE A 49 -4.61 2.60 -14.78
C ILE A 49 -5.57 3.68 -15.27
N GLN A 50 -5.20 4.93 -15.01
CA GLN A 50 -5.92 6.12 -15.44
C GLN A 50 -5.12 6.87 -16.51
N LYS A 51 -5.81 7.73 -17.25
CA LYS A 51 -5.16 8.62 -18.22
C LYS A 51 -4.23 9.59 -17.49
N GLY A 52 -3.05 9.80 -18.05
CA GLY A 52 -2.00 10.67 -17.50
C GLY A 52 -1.00 9.95 -16.59
N GLU A 53 -1.32 8.74 -16.12
CA GLU A 53 -0.40 7.99 -15.26
C GLU A 53 0.81 7.47 -16.04
N LYS A 54 1.97 7.47 -15.38
CA LYS A 54 3.12 6.73 -15.86
C LYS A 54 2.90 5.25 -15.62
N ILE A 55 3.20 4.46 -16.63
CA ILE A 55 3.08 3.02 -16.61
C ILE A 55 4.38 2.38 -17.04
N PHE A 56 4.69 1.26 -16.40
CA PHE A 56 5.87 0.46 -16.68
C PHE A 56 5.45 -0.87 -17.31
N VAL A 57 6.08 -1.24 -18.43
CA VAL A 57 5.82 -2.52 -19.09
C VAL A 57 6.42 -3.66 -18.29
N THR A 58 5.56 -4.55 -17.80
CA THR A 58 5.94 -5.74 -17.05
C THR A 58 5.64 -6.99 -17.85
N ILE A 59 6.47 -8.01 -17.66
CA ILE A 59 6.33 -9.29 -18.35
C ILE A 59 6.38 -10.40 -17.31
N LYS A 60 5.45 -11.35 -17.45
CA LYS A 60 5.49 -12.62 -16.69
C LYS A 60 6.31 -13.70 -17.39
N ASP A 61 6.48 -13.61 -18.71
CA ASP A 61 7.26 -14.55 -19.54
C ASP A 61 8.73 -14.13 -19.70
N THR A 62 9.64 -14.85 -19.04
CA THR A 62 11.07 -14.55 -19.04
C THR A 62 11.81 -14.90 -20.33
N LYS A 63 11.18 -15.64 -21.27
CA LYS A 63 11.86 -16.14 -22.48
C LYS A 63 11.87 -15.11 -23.61
N LYS A 64 10.80 -14.33 -23.72
CA LYS A 64 10.66 -13.26 -24.71
C LYS A 64 10.28 -12.01 -23.94
N GLN A 65 11.29 -11.19 -23.64
CA GLN A 65 11.16 -9.94 -22.88
C GLN A 65 10.42 -8.84 -23.68
N THR A 66 9.36 -9.19 -24.39
CA THR A 66 8.52 -8.29 -25.16
C THR A 66 7.01 -8.55 -24.94
N VAL A 67 6.21 -7.49 -24.98
CA VAL A 67 4.74 -7.58 -24.91
C VAL A 67 4.12 -7.24 -26.26
N ALA A 68 2.99 -7.89 -26.56
CA ALA A 68 2.27 -7.65 -27.80
C ALA A 68 1.59 -6.27 -27.79
N VAL A 69 1.74 -5.54 -28.90
CA VAL A 69 1.01 -4.29 -29.12
C VAL A 69 -0.33 -4.59 -29.75
N TYR A 70 -1.37 -3.96 -29.24
CA TYR A 70 -2.74 -4.04 -29.72
C TYR A 70 -3.13 -2.77 -30.49
N ASN A 71 -4.14 -2.89 -31.34
CA ASN A 71 -4.83 -1.75 -31.94
C ASN A 71 -5.99 -1.28 -31.05
N LYS A 72 -6.72 -0.27 -31.53
CA LYS A 72 -7.89 0.29 -30.82
C LYS A 72 -9.00 -0.76 -30.57
N ASP A 73 -9.08 -1.84 -31.33
CA ASP A 73 -10.13 -2.85 -31.21
C ASP A 73 -9.64 -4.09 -30.42
N ALA A 74 -8.56 -3.94 -29.65
CA ALA A 74 -7.90 -5.01 -28.88
C ALA A 74 -7.47 -6.21 -29.73
N LYS A 75 -7.21 -6.01 -31.03
CA LYS A 75 -6.57 -7.01 -31.90
C LYS A 75 -5.06 -6.88 -31.82
N LYS A 76 -4.36 -8.01 -31.67
CA LYS A 76 -2.89 -8.05 -31.67
C LYS A 76 -2.37 -7.54 -33.02
N THR A 77 -1.31 -6.78 -32.98
CA THR A 77 -0.56 -6.34 -34.15
C THR A 77 0.72 -7.15 -34.28
N SER A 78 1.46 -6.98 -35.37
CA SER A 78 2.81 -7.54 -35.54
C SER A 78 3.88 -6.84 -34.70
N LYS A 79 3.53 -5.75 -33.99
CA LYS A 79 4.47 -4.96 -33.19
C LYS A 79 4.54 -5.47 -31.76
N THR A 80 5.72 -5.31 -31.15
CA THR A 80 5.97 -5.59 -29.75
C THR A 80 6.72 -4.44 -29.09
N VAL A 81 6.59 -4.28 -27.78
CA VAL A 81 7.44 -3.37 -26.99
C VAL A 81 8.26 -4.16 -25.98
N LYS A 82 9.46 -3.67 -25.66
CA LYS A 82 10.37 -4.32 -24.72
C LYS A 82 9.91 -4.12 -23.28
N MET A 83 10.15 -5.12 -22.44
CA MET A 83 10.09 -4.98 -20.99
C MET A 83 10.95 -3.78 -20.54
N GLY A 84 10.57 -3.13 -19.45
CA GLY A 84 11.36 -2.02 -18.91
C GLY A 84 11.02 -0.66 -19.51
N SER A 85 10.21 -0.65 -20.57
CA SER A 85 9.80 0.60 -21.21
C SER A 85 8.76 1.30 -20.32
N THR A 86 8.98 2.59 -20.07
CA THR A 86 8.02 3.46 -19.39
C THR A 86 7.24 4.27 -20.42
N TYR A 87 5.93 4.38 -20.24
CA TYR A 87 5.05 5.18 -21.07
C TYR A 87 4.10 6.02 -20.20
N THR A 88 3.56 7.08 -20.77
CA THR A 88 2.43 7.79 -20.16
C THR A 88 1.14 7.27 -20.78
N ALA A 89 0.19 6.83 -19.97
CA ALA A 89 -1.12 6.38 -20.39
C ALA A 89 -1.88 7.55 -21.04
N LYS A 90 -2.10 7.49 -22.35
CA LYS A 90 -2.82 8.54 -23.10
C LYS A 90 -4.32 8.36 -23.03
N ASP A 91 -4.78 7.12 -22.89
CA ASP A 91 -6.20 6.75 -22.84
C ASP A 91 -6.34 5.32 -22.29
N VAL A 92 -7.49 4.98 -21.72
CA VAL A 92 -7.78 3.63 -21.19
C VAL A 92 -9.20 3.24 -21.56
N LYS A 93 -9.38 2.04 -22.09
CA LYS A 93 -10.71 1.55 -22.46
C LYS A 93 -10.87 0.05 -22.32
N LYS A 94 -12.12 -0.40 -22.33
CA LYS A 94 -12.49 -1.82 -22.28
C LYS A 94 -13.11 -2.22 -23.62
N VAL A 95 -12.53 -3.23 -24.27
CA VAL A 95 -13.01 -3.79 -25.55
C VAL A 95 -13.18 -5.29 -25.37
N HIS A 96 -14.38 -5.82 -25.63
CA HIS A 96 -14.69 -7.25 -25.47
C HIS A 96 -14.23 -7.84 -24.12
N GLY A 97 -14.48 -7.13 -23.02
CA GLY A 97 -14.05 -7.55 -21.69
C GLY A 97 -12.58 -7.29 -21.33
N LYS A 98 -11.73 -6.94 -22.30
CA LYS A 98 -10.29 -6.66 -22.10
C LYS A 98 -10.04 -5.17 -21.90
N LYS A 99 -9.40 -4.81 -20.79
CA LYS A 99 -8.93 -3.44 -20.54
C LYS A 99 -7.57 -3.22 -21.22
N ILE A 100 -7.48 -2.19 -22.06
CA ILE A 100 -6.27 -1.79 -22.79
C ILE A 100 -5.96 -0.31 -22.52
N VAL A 101 -4.67 0.03 -22.52
CA VAL A 101 -4.16 1.38 -22.33
C VAL A 101 -3.42 1.84 -23.58
N LYS A 102 -3.67 3.07 -24.00
CA LYS A 102 -3.03 3.71 -25.15
C LYS A 102 -1.69 4.30 -24.72
N ILE A 103 -0.61 3.87 -25.37
CA ILE A 103 0.74 4.42 -25.14
C ILE A 103 1.16 5.39 -26.24
N ASN A 104 0.61 5.23 -27.45
CA ASN A 104 0.88 6.11 -28.59
C ASN A 104 -0.32 6.18 -29.55
N LYS A 105 -0.24 6.95 -30.66
CA LYS A 105 -1.34 7.23 -31.60
C LYS A 105 -2.24 6.01 -31.89
N SER A 106 -1.63 4.89 -32.30
CA SER A 106 -2.35 3.65 -32.65
C SER A 106 -1.92 2.43 -31.85
N GLN A 107 -1.08 2.62 -30.83
CA GLN A 107 -0.47 1.54 -30.06
C GLN A 107 -1.12 1.45 -28.69
N TRP A 108 -1.62 0.25 -28.39
CA TRP A 108 -2.27 -0.08 -27.14
C TRP A 108 -1.57 -1.26 -26.48
N LEU A 109 -1.55 -1.29 -25.15
CA LEU A 109 -1.06 -2.41 -24.36
C LEU A 109 -2.20 -2.98 -23.51
N SER A 110 -2.10 -4.26 -23.17
CA SER A 110 -2.98 -4.87 -22.19
C SER A 110 -2.65 -4.31 -20.81
N THR A 111 -3.66 -3.92 -20.05
CA THR A 111 -3.48 -3.49 -18.64
C THR A 111 -2.95 -4.58 -17.72
N LYS A 112 -2.93 -5.85 -18.17
CA LYS A 112 -2.29 -6.96 -17.44
C LYS A 112 -0.77 -7.02 -17.61
N ASP A 113 -0.25 -6.35 -18.64
CA ASP A 113 1.16 -6.38 -19.05
C ASP A 113 1.86 -5.06 -18.66
N VAL A 114 1.20 -4.23 -17.87
CA VAL A 114 1.71 -2.95 -17.39
C VAL A 114 1.30 -2.74 -15.94
N VAL A 115 2.13 -2.04 -15.19
CA VAL A 115 1.85 -1.58 -13.83
C VAL A 115 2.00 -0.07 -13.77
N LYS A 116 1.49 0.56 -12.71
CA LYS A 116 1.78 1.97 -12.44
C LYS A 116 3.23 2.08 -11.99
N ASP A 117 3.92 3.10 -12.51
CA ASP A 117 5.24 3.53 -12.04
C ASP A 117 5.12 4.22 -10.68
#